data_AF-A0AAW0T2K9-F1
#
_entry.id   AF-A0AAW0T2K9-F1
#
_cell.length_a   1.000
_cell.length_b   1.000
_cell.length_c   1.000
_cell.angle_alpha   90.00
_cell.angle_beta   90.00
_cell.angle_gamma   90.00
#
_symmetry.space_group_name_H-M   'P 1'
#
loop_
_entity.id
_entity.type
_entity.pdbx_description
1 polymer ?
#
loop_
_entity_poly.entity_id
_entity_poly.type
_entity_poly.pdbx_seq_one_letter_code
_entity_poly.pdbx_strand_id
1 'polypeptide(L)' 'MTKPEPRPRPREMRLSRKAQMQRGEAVFIPGADHTGSATQVVVERHLWDAQGNTKHDLDRQKFIDEVWKKRSKEQ' A
#
# COMPACT_ATOMS: atom_id res chain seq x y z
N MET A 1 0.70 -5.33 33.94
CA MET A 1 1.17 -4.98 32.59
C MET A 1 0.80 -6.13 31.66
N THR A 2 -0.30 -6.01 30.93
CA THR A 2 -0.76 -7.04 29.97
C THR A 2 0.17 -7.00 28.74
N LYS A 3 0.70 -8.16 28.35
CA LYS A 3 1.50 -8.27 27.10
C LYS A 3 0.60 -7.83 25.92
N PRO A 4 1.09 -6.98 25.00
CA PRO A 4 0.30 -6.60 23.84
C PRO A 4 -0.01 -7.83 23.00
N GLU A 5 -1.24 -7.91 22.50
CA GLU A 5 -1.68 -9.01 21.66
C GLU A 5 -0.86 -9.02 20.36
N PRO A 6 -0.33 -10.19 19.93
CA PRO A 6 0.49 -10.25 18.73
C PRO A 6 -0.38 -9.93 17.52
N ARG A 7 -0.01 -8.87 16.78
CA ARG A 7 -0.71 -8.50 15.54
C ARG A 7 -0.79 -9.71 14.60
N PRO A 8 -1.95 -9.97 13.97
CA PRO A 8 -2.11 -11.09 13.05
C PRO A 8 -1.12 -10.93 11.89
N ARG A 9 -0.30 -11.96 11.66
CA ARG A 9 0.70 -11.94 10.59
C ARG A 9 0.05 -12.22 9.23
N PRO A 10 0.51 -11.55 8.15
CA PRO A 10 -0.03 -11.75 6.80
C PRO A 10 -0.02 -13.22 6.38
N ARG A 11 -1.10 -13.66 5.72
CA ARG A 11 -1.23 -15.05 5.22
C ARG A 11 -0.14 -15.42 4.23
N GLU A 12 0.39 -14.44 3.50
CA GLU A 12 1.45 -14.57 2.50
C GLU A 12 2.77 -15.09 3.08
N MET A 13 3.04 -14.77 4.36
CA MET A 13 4.26 -15.23 5.06
C MET A 13 4.19 -16.71 5.48
N ARG A 14 3.08 -17.42 5.24
CA ARG A 14 2.88 -18.81 5.66
C ARG A 14 3.88 -19.76 5.01
N LEU A 15 4.16 -19.57 3.72
CA LEU A 15 5.06 -20.43 2.96
C LEU A 15 6.53 -20.21 3.35
N SER A 16 6.97 -18.95 3.45
CA SER A 16 8.32 -18.62 3.93
C SER A 16 8.55 -19.12 5.36
N ARG A 17 7.53 -19.08 6.23
CA ARG A 17 7.61 -19.69 7.57
C ARG A 17 7.77 -21.20 7.53
N LYS A 18 6.95 -21.89 6.75
CA LYS A 18 7.04 -23.34 6.60
C LYS A 18 8.43 -23.75 6.11
N ALA A 19 8.99 -23.00 5.16
CA ALA A 19 10.33 -23.21 4.64
C ALA A 19 11.42 -22.94 5.70
N GLN A 20 11.33 -21.85 6.48
CA GLN A 20 12.23 -21.59 7.62
C GLN A 20 12.20 -22.72 8.65
N MET A 21 10.99 -23.21 9.00
CA MET A 21 10.82 -24.29 9.98
C MET A 21 11.36 -25.64 9.49
N GLN A 22 11.48 -25.86 8.17
CA GLN A 22 11.87 -27.14 7.60
C GLN A 22 13.38 -27.23 7.27
N ARG A 23 14.01 -26.15 6.78
CA ARG A 23 15.40 -26.19 6.29
C ARG A 23 16.21 -24.89 6.52
N GLY A 24 15.70 -23.95 7.32
CA GLY A 24 16.50 -22.84 7.86
C GLY A 24 16.67 -21.59 6.99
N GLU A 25 16.56 -21.66 5.66
CA GLU A 25 16.84 -20.49 4.81
C GLU A 25 15.67 -20.16 3.88
N ALA A 26 14.81 -19.24 4.30
CA ALA A 26 13.84 -18.58 3.44
C ALA A 26 13.70 -17.10 3.84
N VAL A 27 13.83 -16.21 2.85
CA VAL A 27 13.72 -14.76 3.00
C VAL A 27 12.50 -14.28 2.24
N PHE A 28 11.66 -13.48 2.89
CA PHE A 28 10.55 -12.77 2.27
C PHE A 28 10.95 -11.31 2.09
N ILE A 29 11.07 -10.86 0.83
CA ILE A 29 11.40 -9.47 0.50
C ILE A 29 10.10 -8.81 0.04
N PRO A 30 9.48 -7.93 0.86
CA PRO A 30 8.34 -7.16 0.39
C PRO A 30 8.80 -6.18 -0.69
N GLY A 31 8.11 -6.17 -1.82
CA GLY A 31 8.31 -5.21 -2.91
C GLY A 31 7.15 -4.24 -2.98
N ALA A 32 7.43 -2.97 -3.25
CA ALA A 32 6.43 -1.99 -3.64
C ALA A 32 6.38 -1.91 -5.18
N ASP A 33 5.18 -1.87 -5.75
CA ASP A 33 5.04 -1.67 -7.19
C ASP A 33 5.69 -0.35 -7.61
N HIS A 34 6.58 -0.45 -8.59
CA HIS A 34 7.30 0.67 -9.18
C HIS A 34 6.42 1.48 -10.15
N THR A 35 5.33 0.88 -10.63
CA THR A 35 4.47 1.47 -11.65
C THR A 35 3.40 2.36 -11.01
N GLY A 36 3.62 3.67 -11.04
CA GLY A 36 2.67 4.68 -10.52
C GLY A 36 1.32 4.71 -11.23
N SER A 37 1.14 3.99 -12.35
CA SER A 37 -0.11 3.95 -13.13
C SER A 37 -1.29 3.42 -12.32
N ALA A 38 -1.08 2.43 -11.44
CA ALA A 38 -2.14 1.93 -10.58
C ALA A 38 -2.53 2.98 -9.52
N THR A 39 -1.54 3.68 -8.97
CA THR A 39 -1.78 4.76 -8.00
C THR A 39 -2.52 5.93 -8.63
N GLN A 40 -2.20 6.28 -9.89
CA GLN A 40 -2.88 7.35 -10.63
C GLN A 40 -4.38 7.07 -10.81
N VAL A 41 -4.76 5.87 -11.26
CA VAL A 41 -6.18 5.51 -11.47
C VAL A 41 -6.96 5.55 -10.15
N VAL A 42 -6.36 5.08 -9.05
CA VAL A 42 -7.01 5.11 -7.72
C VAL A 42 -7.21 6.53 -7.23
N VAL A 43 -6.25 7.43 -7.46
CA VAL A 43 -6.34 8.85 -7.08
C VAL A 43 -7.35 9.59 -7.96
N GLU A 44 -7.33 9.37 -9.28
CA GLU A 44 -8.30 9.95 -10.21
C GLU A 44 -9.75 9.54 -9.85
N ARG A 45 -9.97 8.26 -9.53
CA ARG A 45 -11.27 7.77 -9.05
C ARG A 45 -11.67 8.42 -7.72
N HIS A 46 -10.74 8.55 -6.78
CA HIS A 46 -11.02 9.18 -5.50
C HIS A 46 -11.39 10.66 -5.64
N LEU A 47 -10.72 11.40 -6.53
CA LEU A 47 -11.02 12.80 -6.83
C LEU A 47 -12.41 12.95 -7.46
N TRP A 48 -12.75 12.05 -8.37
CA TRP A 48 -14.08 12.00 -8.96
C TRP A 48 -15.16 11.71 -7.92
N ASP A 49 -14.99 10.68 -7.08
CA ASP A 49 -15.96 10.28 -6.07
C ASP A 49 -16.15 11.33 -4.96
N ALA A 50 -15.08 12.06 -4.60
CA ALA A 50 -15.12 13.03 -3.48
C ALA A 50 -15.53 14.44 -3.91
N GLN A 51 -15.13 14.88 -5.11
CA GLN A 51 -15.26 16.29 -5.53
C GLN A 51 -15.89 16.44 -6.91
N GLY A 52 -16.08 15.35 -7.68
CA GLY A 52 -16.57 15.43 -9.06
C GLY A 52 -15.59 16.07 -10.04
N ASN A 53 -14.33 16.25 -9.64
CA ASN A 53 -13.30 16.93 -10.44
C ASN A 53 -12.45 15.92 -11.18
N THR A 54 -11.99 16.26 -12.39
CA THR A 54 -11.04 15.46 -13.16
C THR A 54 -9.61 15.93 -12.96
N LYS A 55 -8.62 15.12 -13.36
CA LYS A 55 -7.19 15.51 -13.31
C LYS A 55 -6.87 16.77 -14.11
N HIS A 56 -7.74 17.13 -15.07
CA HIS A 56 -7.57 18.27 -15.95
C HIS A 56 -8.04 19.58 -15.30
N ASP A 57 -8.89 19.47 -14.27
CA ASP A 57 -9.41 20.62 -13.51
C ASP A 57 -8.47 21.01 -12.36
N LEU A 58 -7.52 20.14 -12.03
CA LEU A 58 -6.57 20.32 -10.92
C LEU A 58 -5.17 20.65 -11.43
N ASP A 59 -4.53 21.59 -10.75
CA ASP A 59 -3.13 21.90 -10.98
C ASP A 59 -2.23 20.72 -10.53
N ARG A 60 -1.10 20.52 -11.22
CA ARG A 60 -0.15 19.42 -10.99
C ARG A 60 0.26 19.32 -9.53
N GLN A 61 0.47 20.46 -8.88
CA GLN A 61 0.93 20.49 -7.49
C GLN A 61 -0.13 19.92 -6.53
N LYS A 62 -1.40 20.31 -6.71
CA LYS A 62 -2.52 19.80 -5.91
C LYS A 62 -2.75 18.31 -6.12
N PHE A 63 -2.56 17.83 -7.35
CA PHE A 63 -2.66 16.40 -7.65
C PHE A 63 -1.57 15.59 -6.93
N ILE A 64 -0.33 16.07 -6.92
CA ILE A 64 0.79 15.42 -6.21
C ILE A 64 0.51 15.32 -4.71
N ASP A 65 -0.03 16.37 -4.09
CA ASP A 65 -0.36 16.38 -2.67
C ASP A 65 -1.41 15.31 -2.32
N GLU A 66 -2.44 15.14 -3.17
CA GLU A 66 -3.46 14.11 -2.97
C GLU A 66 -2.91 12.69 -3.18
N VAL A 67 -1.96 12.48 -4.09
CA VAL A 67 -1.24 11.20 -4.24
C VAL A 67 -0.46 10.86 -2.97
N TRP A 68 0.26 11.82 -2.40
CA TRP A 68 1.01 11.61 -1.15
C TRP A 68 0.09 11.35 0.03
N LYS A 69 -1.02 12.09 0.14
CA LYS A 69 -2.03 11.88 1.16
C LYS A 69 -2.66 10.49 1.09
N LYS A 70 -2.86 9.95 -0.12
CA LYS A 70 -3.29 8.55 -0.31
C LYS A 70 -2.23 7.56 0.16
N ARG A 71 -0.97 7.73 -0.25
CA ARG A 71 0.16 6.89 0.19
C ARG A 71 0.31 6.85 1.72
N SER A 72 0.16 7.99 2.41
CA SER A 72 0.30 8.06 3.87
C SER A 72 -0.87 7.40 4.63
N LYS A 73 -2.04 7.24 4.01
CA LYS A 73 -3.18 6.54 4.61
C LYS A 73 -3.11 5.02 4.45
N GLU A 74 -2.34 4.54 3.49
CA GLU A 74 -2.21 3.11 3.15
C GLU A 74 -1.03 2.42 3.88
N GLN A 75 -0.24 3.19 4.65
CA GLN A 75 0.87 2.69 5.49
C GLN A 75 0.43 2.34 6.91
#